data_AF-A0A359LSH4-F1
#
_entry.id   AF-A0A359LSH4-F1
#
_cell.length_a   1.000
_cell.length_b   1.000
_cell.length_c   1.000
_cell.angle_alpha   90.00
_cell.angle_beta   90.00
_cell.angle_gamma   90.00
#
_symmetry.space_group_name_H-M   'P 1'
#
loop_
_entity.id
_entity.type
_entity.pdbx_description
1 polymer ?
#
loop_
_entity_poly.entity_id
_entity_poly.type
_entity_poly.pdbx_seq_one_letter_code
_entity_poly.pdbx_strand_id
1 'polypeptide(L)'
;FFWSQEFWPQSSANPVNTITMPSELERAGNFSQTVDVNNRQIVVRDPLTQQPFAGNIVPADRINANGQALLRLLPAPNFFDRAISGGQYNYVNQNSTDRPQQLSTMRIDYNATSNDLIAVTWSRQEDKQTGAQGLATPNANWPAISRTFVTRGNILSGRYQKILSPTLVNELTLGYNWRWETELFPESELEKFQKATVGFNTAQLFPSANPLNLIPNISFGGIPNVANITLPNVQILTRYPTYILTNNITKTFAKHIVKAGIFYNRPGVTGQAPAQRGSYSFATDVNNPFETGYTYANALLGVYNNTSQQSRPVIPSTVQKAFEWFVQDSWKVTRRLTVEAGMRFIWSPPAYTNLPSGMFSPAAFDRNAMPQLIRPVLQGGRRVGQDPRTGTIYPAVAIGALAPGSGNFANGIILNTQAGVPKGLIDGFGIVLSPRVGFAWDVFGNGATALRGGFGIFQSAGANGEGMAGSQSIYPLVTTSQLFYGQLSGLASAPQLIFPSGVSTRQDPMGIARSYNVNFGIQQKVGFATVVDVAFV
;
A
#
# COMPACT_ATOMS: atom_id res chain seq x y z
N PHE A 1 39.47 -3.19 9.98
CA PHE A 1 38.70 -2.09 9.37
C PHE A 1 38.45 -2.42 7.91
N PHE A 2 37.24 -2.16 7.42
CA PHE A 2 36.82 -2.39 6.05
C PHE A 2 35.89 -1.25 5.60
N TRP A 3 36.07 -0.76 4.38
CA TRP A 3 35.22 0.22 3.74
C TRP A 3 35.01 -0.18 2.28
N SER A 4 33.77 -0.17 1.83
CA SER A 4 33.40 -0.40 0.43
C SER A 4 32.40 0.64 -0.03
N GLN A 5 32.55 1.07 -1.28
CA GLN A 5 31.57 1.87 -2.00
C GLN A 5 31.33 1.29 -3.38
N GLU A 6 30.06 1.20 -3.74
CA GLU A 6 29.61 0.77 -5.06
C GLU A 6 28.70 1.84 -5.63
N PHE A 7 28.95 2.21 -6.88
CA PHE A 7 28.16 3.18 -7.64
C PHE A 7 27.65 2.50 -8.90
N TRP A 8 26.34 2.49 -9.09
CA TRP A 8 25.72 1.97 -10.30
C TRP A 8 24.98 3.12 -10.99
N PRO A 9 25.61 3.84 -11.94
CA PRO A 9 24.97 4.91 -12.71
C PRO A 9 24.04 4.31 -13.77
N GLN A 10 22.96 3.67 -13.31
CA GLN A 10 22.03 2.98 -14.20
C GLN A 10 21.03 3.96 -14.80
N SER A 11 20.69 3.74 -16.06
CA SER A 11 19.53 4.31 -16.71
C SER A 11 18.80 3.19 -17.44
N SER A 12 17.47 3.21 -17.41
CA SER A 12 16.66 2.20 -18.10
C SER A 12 15.64 2.88 -19.01
N ALA A 13 15.56 2.45 -20.26
CA ALA A 13 14.47 2.81 -21.13
C ALA A 13 13.18 2.17 -20.61
N ASN A 14 12.10 2.96 -20.54
CA ASN A 14 10.77 2.40 -20.32
C ASN A 14 10.29 1.71 -21.60
N PRO A 15 9.36 0.74 -21.48
CA PRO A 15 8.67 0.20 -22.64
C PRO A 15 8.03 1.32 -23.48
N VAL A 16 7.95 1.12 -24.79
CA VAL A 16 7.18 2.00 -25.67
C VAL A 16 5.74 2.02 -25.17
N ASN A 17 5.20 3.22 -24.95
CA ASN A 17 3.82 3.37 -24.57
C ASN A 17 3.01 4.01 -25.71
N THR A 18 1.81 3.48 -25.91
CA THR A 18 0.88 3.93 -26.95
C THR A 18 -0.38 4.45 -26.27
N ILE A 19 -0.87 5.61 -26.70
CA ILE A 19 -1.93 6.33 -26.01
C ILE A 19 -2.86 6.96 -27.05
N THR A 20 -4.16 6.99 -26.76
CA THR A 20 -5.13 7.84 -27.45
C THR A 20 -5.21 9.16 -26.71
N MET A 21 -4.84 10.25 -27.37
CA MET A 21 -4.90 11.64 -26.94
C MET A 21 -6.02 12.39 -27.68
N PRO A 22 -6.61 13.45 -27.11
CA PRO A 22 -7.57 14.28 -27.84
C PRO A 22 -6.85 15.03 -28.97
N SER A 23 -7.41 14.98 -30.18
CA SER A 23 -6.94 15.75 -31.33
C SER A 23 -7.14 17.26 -31.13
N GLU A 24 -6.46 18.08 -31.92
CA GLU A 24 -6.63 19.54 -31.88
C GLU A 24 -8.07 19.97 -32.21
N LEU A 25 -8.75 19.26 -33.12
CA LEU A 25 -10.16 19.49 -33.42
C LEU A 25 -11.05 19.17 -32.22
N GLU A 26 -10.82 18.04 -31.56
CA GLU A 26 -11.59 17.64 -30.36
C GLU A 26 -11.41 18.63 -29.21
N ARG A 27 -10.19 19.15 -28.99
CA ARG A 27 -9.91 20.21 -28.00
C ARG A 27 -10.66 21.51 -28.30
N ALA A 28 -10.92 21.79 -29.58
CA ALA A 28 -11.67 22.94 -30.05
C ALA A 28 -13.20 22.68 -30.12
N GLY A 29 -13.67 21.48 -29.77
CA GLY A 29 -15.09 21.11 -29.83
C GLY A 29 -15.58 20.63 -31.20
N ASN A 30 -14.68 20.39 -32.14
CA ASN A 30 -15.01 19.82 -33.43
C ASN A 30 -14.73 18.31 -33.43
N PHE A 31 -15.78 17.50 -33.36
CA PHE A 31 -15.70 16.03 -33.38
C PHE A 31 -16.07 15.44 -34.75
N SER A 32 -16.17 16.27 -35.81
CA SER A 32 -16.56 15.82 -37.15
C SER A 32 -15.66 14.72 -37.73
N GLN A 33 -14.41 14.64 -37.27
CA GLN A 33 -13.41 13.63 -37.67
C GLN A 33 -13.16 12.57 -36.59
N THR A 34 -13.89 12.61 -35.47
CA THR A 34 -13.74 11.63 -34.39
C THR A 34 -14.41 10.32 -34.81
N VAL A 35 -13.62 9.26 -34.88
CA VAL A 35 -14.07 7.92 -35.28
C VAL A 35 -13.65 6.86 -34.27
N ASP A 36 -14.44 5.78 -34.17
CA ASP A 36 -14.09 4.61 -33.39
C ASP A 36 -12.97 3.78 -34.06
N VAL A 37 -12.62 2.65 -33.45
CA VAL A 37 -11.60 1.72 -33.99
C VAL A 37 -12.00 1.09 -35.32
N ASN A 38 -13.29 1.09 -35.67
CA ASN A 38 -13.85 0.58 -36.93
C ASN A 38 -14.07 1.71 -37.96
N ASN A 39 -13.50 2.89 -37.75
CA ASN A 39 -13.65 4.08 -38.59
C ASN A 39 -15.11 4.59 -38.69
N ARG A 40 -15.96 4.29 -37.72
CA ARG A 40 -17.33 4.85 -37.63
C ARG A 40 -17.29 6.15 -36.87
N GLN A 41 -17.93 7.19 -37.40
CA GLN A 41 -18.01 8.49 -36.72
C GLN A 41 -18.70 8.34 -35.36
N ILE A 42 -18.06 8.85 -34.31
CA ILE A 42 -18.64 8.88 -32.97
C ILE A 42 -19.54 10.11 -32.88
N VAL A 43 -20.83 9.87 -32.67
CA VAL A 43 -21.84 10.94 -32.57
C VAL A 43 -21.77 11.59 -31.20
N VAL A 44 -21.42 12.88 -31.16
CA VAL A 44 -21.42 13.70 -29.95
C VAL A 44 -22.77 14.37 -29.76
N ARG A 45 -23.33 14.21 -28.57
CA ARG A 45 -24.66 14.68 -28.18
C ARG A 45 -24.57 15.84 -27.20
N ASP A 46 -25.55 16.70 -27.30
CA ASP A 46 -25.78 17.80 -26.38
C ASP A 46 -26.28 17.24 -25.02
N PRO A 47 -25.58 17.49 -23.90
CA PRO A 47 -25.99 16.98 -22.59
C PRO A 47 -27.35 17.51 -22.12
N LEU A 48 -27.82 18.66 -22.62
CA LEU A 48 -29.08 19.28 -22.23
C LEU A 48 -30.28 18.74 -23.02
N THR A 49 -30.10 18.48 -24.31
CA THR A 49 -31.20 18.06 -25.21
C THR A 49 -31.12 16.59 -25.62
N GLN A 50 -29.98 15.94 -25.39
CA GLN A 50 -29.64 14.59 -25.81
C GLN A 50 -29.65 14.38 -27.35
N GLN A 51 -29.76 15.47 -28.11
CA GLN A 51 -29.69 15.47 -29.56
C GLN A 51 -28.24 15.55 -30.04
N PRO A 52 -27.90 14.95 -31.19
CA PRO A 52 -26.59 15.14 -31.82
C PRO A 52 -26.31 16.62 -32.11
N PHE A 53 -25.07 17.07 -31.88
CA PHE A 53 -24.67 18.40 -32.36
C PHE A 53 -24.64 18.43 -33.89
N ALA A 54 -25.11 19.54 -34.47
CA ALA A 54 -25.05 19.74 -35.91
C ALA A 54 -23.60 19.68 -36.42
N GLY A 55 -23.35 18.87 -37.45
CA GLY A 55 -22.00 18.64 -37.98
C GLY A 55 -21.02 17.98 -37.01
N ASN A 56 -21.48 17.49 -35.85
CA ASN A 56 -20.66 17.02 -34.75
C ASN A 56 -19.73 18.10 -34.17
N ILE A 57 -20.18 19.36 -34.20
CA ILE A 57 -19.43 20.52 -33.71
C ILE A 57 -20.16 21.12 -32.50
N VAL A 58 -19.47 21.17 -31.37
CA VAL A 58 -19.96 21.80 -30.13
C VAL A 58 -19.89 23.32 -30.29
N PRO A 59 -21.01 24.06 -30.13
CA PRO A 59 -21.02 25.51 -30.14
C PRO A 59 -20.13 26.11 -29.05
N ALA A 60 -19.47 27.25 -29.33
CA ALA A 60 -18.46 27.82 -28.42
C ALA A 60 -19.02 28.20 -27.04
N ASP A 61 -20.28 28.65 -26.97
CA ASP A 61 -21.00 28.97 -25.74
C ASP A 61 -21.34 27.75 -24.87
N ARG A 62 -21.23 26.54 -25.45
CA ARG A 62 -21.46 25.26 -24.77
C ARG A 62 -20.18 24.64 -24.22
N ILE A 63 -19.01 25.07 -24.68
CA ILE A 63 -17.73 24.55 -24.23
C ILE A 63 -17.48 24.97 -22.78
N ASN A 64 -17.21 23.98 -21.91
CA ASN A 64 -16.81 24.26 -20.54
C ASN A 64 -15.32 24.62 -20.50
N ALA A 65 -14.99 25.83 -20.04
CA ALA A 65 -13.60 26.30 -19.97
C ALA A 65 -12.69 25.39 -19.13
N ASN A 66 -13.19 24.83 -18.01
CA ASN A 66 -12.41 23.92 -17.17
C ASN A 66 -12.14 22.59 -17.88
N GLY A 67 -13.15 22.07 -18.59
CA GLY A 67 -13.04 20.88 -19.42
C GLY A 67 -12.00 21.03 -20.53
N GLN A 68 -12.09 22.14 -21.26
CA GLN A 68 -11.14 22.47 -22.33
C GLN A 68 -9.71 22.66 -21.80
N ALA A 69 -9.55 23.31 -20.65
CA ALA A 69 -8.27 23.46 -19.96
C ALA A 69 -7.61 22.10 -19.66
N LEU A 70 -8.37 21.12 -19.15
CA LEU A 70 -7.85 19.78 -18.90
C LEU A 70 -7.42 19.06 -20.18
N LEU A 71 -8.17 19.21 -21.28
CA LEU A 71 -7.82 18.58 -22.55
C LEU A 71 -6.56 19.21 -23.18
N ARG A 72 -6.38 20.53 -23.04
CA ARG A 72 -5.18 21.23 -23.51
C ARG A 72 -3.91 20.88 -22.73
N LEU A 73 -4.06 20.39 -21.49
CA LEU A 73 -2.93 19.90 -20.70
C LEU A 73 -2.34 18.61 -21.27
N LEU A 74 -3.12 17.80 -21.99
CA LEU A 74 -2.66 16.56 -22.59
C LEU A 74 -1.76 16.83 -23.82
N PRO A 75 -0.71 16.02 -24.07
CA PRO A 75 0.11 16.14 -25.27
C PRO A 75 -0.70 16.02 -26.55
N ALA A 76 -0.33 16.77 -27.59
CA ALA A 76 -0.90 16.59 -28.91
C ALA A 76 -0.55 15.18 -29.46
N PRO A 77 -1.46 14.55 -30.23
CA PRO A 77 -1.14 13.33 -30.98
C PRO A 77 0.13 13.49 -31.81
N ASN A 78 0.95 12.44 -31.89
CA ASN A 78 2.19 12.43 -32.69
C ASN A 78 2.28 11.22 -33.63
N PHE A 79 1.24 10.38 -33.68
CA PHE A 79 1.18 9.19 -34.51
C PHE A 79 -0.19 9.11 -35.20
N PHE A 80 -0.19 9.12 -36.54
CA PHE A 80 -1.44 9.28 -37.31
C PHE A 80 -1.74 8.11 -38.26
N ASP A 81 -0.81 7.17 -38.41
CA ASP A 81 -0.99 6.02 -39.29
C ASP A 81 -1.93 4.98 -38.66
N ARG A 82 -3.21 5.04 -39.05
CA ARG A 82 -4.23 4.09 -38.58
C ARG A 82 -4.07 2.68 -39.17
N ALA A 83 -3.32 2.49 -40.25
CA ALA A 83 -3.04 1.15 -40.77
C ALA A 83 -2.12 0.38 -39.80
N ILE A 84 -1.22 1.10 -39.12
CA ILE A 84 -0.36 0.53 -38.08
C ILE A 84 -1.09 0.51 -36.73
N SER A 85 -1.71 1.62 -36.31
CA SER A 85 -2.31 1.69 -34.96
C SER A 85 -3.64 0.95 -34.83
N GLY A 86 -4.30 0.61 -35.94
CA GLY A 86 -5.67 0.06 -35.94
C GLY A 86 -6.69 1.00 -35.28
N GLY A 87 -6.39 2.30 -35.21
CA GLY A 87 -7.20 3.28 -34.48
C GLY A 87 -7.16 3.14 -32.95
N GLN A 88 -6.26 2.31 -32.40
CA GLN A 88 -6.17 2.03 -30.96
C GLN A 88 -5.34 3.06 -30.19
N TYR A 89 -4.58 3.91 -30.89
CA TYR A 89 -3.76 4.98 -30.32
C TYR A 89 -3.43 6.02 -31.41
N ASN A 90 -3.06 7.22 -30.98
CA ASN A 90 -2.57 8.32 -31.83
C ASN A 90 -1.36 9.07 -31.24
N TYR A 91 -0.80 8.54 -30.15
CA TYR A 91 0.39 9.05 -29.49
C TYR A 91 1.30 7.89 -29.11
N VAL A 92 2.58 8.03 -29.40
CA VAL A 92 3.63 7.08 -29.05
C VAL A 92 4.74 7.83 -28.32
N ASN A 93 5.18 7.29 -27.19
CA ASN A 93 6.37 7.79 -26.53
C ASN A 93 7.23 6.65 -25.98
N GLN A 94 8.50 6.97 -25.75
CA GLN A 94 9.43 6.13 -25.04
C GLN A 94 10.38 7.04 -24.27
N ASN A 95 10.34 6.97 -22.94
CA ASN A 95 11.18 7.80 -22.07
C ASN A 95 12.14 6.90 -21.29
N SER A 96 13.30 7.43 -20.93
CA SER A 96 14.18 6.78 -19.96
C SER A 96 13.91 7.27 -18.55
N THR A 97 14.26 6.44 -17.58
CA THR A 97 14.34 6.81 -16.17
C THR A 97 15.80 6.67 -15.76
N ASP A 98 16.35 7.73 -15.20
CA ASP A 98 17.67 7.69 -14.57
C ASP A 98 17.54 7.05 -13.18
N ARG A 99 18.35 6.04 -12.89
CA ARG A 99 18.25 5.20 -11.68
C ARG A 99 19.61 4.96 -10.99
N PRO A 100 20.39 6.01 -10.67
CA PRO A 100 21.67 5.80 -10.02
C PRO A 100 21.46 5.22 -8.62
N GLN A 101 22.24 4.19 -8.33
CA GLN A 101 22.29 3.57 -7.01
C GLN A 101 23.66 3.73 -6.39
N GLN A 102 23.69 3.88 -5.07
CA GLN A 102 24.91 3.94 -4.29
C GLN A 102 24.78 3.04 -3.07
N LEU A 103 25.77 2.17 -2.85
CA LEU A 103 25.94 1.41 -1.62
C LEU A 103 27.25 1.83 -0.96
N SER A 104 27.22 2.10 0.33
CA SER A 104 28.43 2.38 1.13
C SER A 104 28.37 1.54 2.39
N THR A 105 29.42 0.78 2.67
CA THR A 105 29.50 -0.09 3.85
C THR A 105 30.82 0.12 4.57
N MET A 106 30.73 0.39 5.87
CA MET A 106 31.85 0.46 6.80
C MET A 106 31.75 -0.67 7.81
N ARG A 107 32.87 -1.31 8.11
CA ARG A 107 32.99 -2.24 9.23
C ARG A 107 34.26 -2.01 10.02
N ILE A 108 34.12 -1.99 11.34
CA ILE A 108 35.21 -1.91 12.30
C ILE A 108 35.11 -3.15 13.17
N ASP A 109 36.18 -3.94 13.23
CA ASP A 109 36.33 -5.04 14.18
C ASP A 109 37.48 -4.67 15.12
N TYR A 110 37.24 -4.80 16.42
CA TYR A 110 38.18 -4.41 17.47
C TYR A 110 38.17 -5.43 18.60
N ASN A 111 39.33 -6.06 18.82
CA ASN A 111 39.57 -6.91 19.97
C ASN A 111 40.14 -6.03 21.09
N ALA A 112 39.27 -5.51 21.95
CA ALA A 112 39.69 -4.63 23.06
C ALA A 112 40.56 -5.39 24.07
N THR A 113 40.23 -6.67 24.29
CA THR A 113 41.02 -7.64 25.05
C THR A 113 40.89 -9.02 24.39
N SER A 114 41.55 -10.05 24.93
CA SER A 114 41.31 -11.44 24.53
C SER A 114 39.89 -11.94 24.84
N ASN A 115 39.14 -11.22 25.69
CA ASN A 115 37.80 -11.57 26.14
C ASN A 115 36.71 -10.60 25.63
N ASP A 116 37.09 -9.54 24.92
CA ASP A 116 36.21 -8.45 24.50
C ASP A 116 36.36 -8.21 23.00
N LEU A 117 35.40 -8.70 22.21
CA LEU A 117 35.38 -8.54 20.76
C LEU A 117 34.21 -7.64 20.38
N ILE A 118 34.49 -6.53 19.71
CA ILE A 118 33.51 -5.53 19.28
C ILE A 118 33.53 -5.47 17.75
N ALA A 119 32.36 -5.49 17.13
CA ALA A 119 32.22 -5.22 15.70
C ALA A 119 31.12 -4.20 15.46
N VAL A 120 31.41 -3.14 14.70
CA VAL A 120 30.43 -2.14 14.28
C VAL A 120 30.35 -2.14 12.77
N THR A 121 29.15 -2.28 12.23
CA THR A 121 28.85 -2.19 10.80
C THR A 121 27.86 -1.06 10.56
N TRP A 122 28.21 -0.16 9.65
CA TRP A 122 27.28 0.80 9.07
C TRP A 122 27.15 0.52 7.58
N SER A 123 25.94 0.49 7.06
CA SER A 123 25.69 0.38 5.63
C SER A 123 24.59 1.34 5.22
N ARG A 124 24.76 2.01 4.08
CA ARG A 124 23.75 2.87 3.47
C ARG A 124 23.58 2.52 2.01
N GLN A 125 22.33 2.29 1.62
CA GLN A 125 21.92 2.16 0.23
C GLN A 125 21.04 3.35 -0.14
N GLU A 126 21.31 3.95 -1.29
CA GLU A 126 20.54 5.04 -1.88
C GLU A 126 20.14 4.63 -3.30
N ASP A 127 18.85 4.69 -3.59
CA ASP A 127 18.27 4.55 -4.94
C ASP A 127 17.54 5.85 -5.27
N LYS A 128 17.93 6.49 -6.38
CA LYS A 128 17.26 7.67 -6.92
C LYS A 128 16.66 7.30 -8.26
N GLN A 129 15.39 7.60 -8.47
CA GLN A 129 14.69 7.39 -9.72
C GLN A 129 14.22 8.76 -10.25
N THR A 130 14.83 9.25 -11.32
CA THR A 130 14.51 10.55 -11.93
C THR A 130 13.91 10.36 -13.32
N GLY A 131 12.77 10.98 -13.55
CA GLY A 131 12.07 10.96 -14.83
C GLY A 131 10.59 11.30 -14.68
N ALA A 132 9.84 11.19 -15.78
CA ALA A 132 8.41 11.46 -15.79
C ALA A 132 7.52 10.21 -15.71
N GLN A 133 8.11 9.04 -15.97
CA GLN A 133 7.43 7.75 -15.98
C GLN A 133 8.37 6.66 -15.47
N GLY A 134 7.80 5.53 -15.05
CA GLY A 134 8.57 4.38 -14.56
C GLY A 134 9.09 4.54 -13.14
N LEU A 135 8.62 5.52 -12.36
CA LEU A 135 9.00 5.68 -10.96
C LEU A 135 8.17 4.75 -10.07
N ALA A 136 8.68 4.41 -8.88
CA ALA A 136 8.00 3.56 -7.88
C ALA A 136 6.76 4.20 -7.21
N THR A 137 6.30 5.34 -7.69
CA THR A 137 5.08 6.06 -7.26
C THR A 137 4.09 6.17 -8.43
N PRO A 138 2.79 6.46 -8.20
CA PRO A 138 1.81 6.56 -9.29
C PRO A 138 2.25 7.50 -10.43
N ASN A 139 2.23 7.03 -11.67
CA ASN A 139 2.64 7.79 -12.85
C ASN A 139 1.44 8.07 -13.75
N ALA A 140 1.45 9.20 -14.45
CA ALA A 140 0.62 9.36 -15.63
C ALA A 140 1.11 8.40 -16.73
N ASN A 141 0.21 8.01 -17.63
CA ASN A 141 0.60 7.18 -18.77
C ASN A 141 1.35 7.96 -19.86
N TRP A 142 1.53 9.26 -19.74
CA TRP A 142 2.39 10.10 -20.58
C TRP A 142 3.40 10.86 -19.69
N PRO A 143 4.44 11.53 -20.26
CA PRO A 143 5.49 12.16 -19.47
C PRO A 143 5.01 13.50 -18.91
N ALA A 144 4.11 13.43 -17.93
CA ALA A 144 3.37 14.57 -17.42
C ALA A 144 4.22 15.49 -16.54
N ILE A 145 4.99 14.90 -15.63
CA ILE A 145 5.75 15.65 -14.62
C ILE A 145 7.08 14.95 -14.37
N SER A 146 8.18 15.66 -14.62
CA SER A 146 9.53 15.15 -14.32
C SER A 146 9.85 15.36 -12.85
N ARG A 147 10.28 14.31 -12.15
CA ARG A 147 10.52 14.34 -10.71
C ARG A 147 11.56 13.30 -10.29
N THR A 148 11.99 13.37 -9.04
CA THR A 148 12.93 12.42 -8.46
C THR A 148 12.32 11.73 -7.24
N PHE A 149 12.13 10.43 -7.31
CA PHE A 149 11.83 9.59 -6.14
C PHE A 149 13.14 9.06 -5.55
N VAL A 150 13.34 9.24 -4.24
CA VAL A 150 14.56 8.82 -3.55
C VAL A 150 14.21 7.88 -2.42
N THR A 151 14.85 6.73 -2.39
CA THR A 151 14.89 5.87 -1.20
C THR A 151 16.29 5.84 -0.62
N ARG A 152 16.41 5.99 0.70
CA ARG A 152 17.68 5.80 1.39
C ARG A 152 17.51 4.90 2.60
N GLY A 153 18.05 3.70 2.50
CA GLY A 153 18.13 2.74 3.59
C GLY A 153 19.46 2.88 4.33
N ASN A 154 19.43 2.85 5.64
CA ASN A 154 20.61 2.83 6.48
C ASN A 154 20.48 1.69 7.49
N ILE A 155 21.58 1.03 7.80
CA ILE A 155 21.70 0.03 8.84
C ILE A 155 22.92 0.41 9.68
N LEU A 156 22.74 0.49 10.98
CA LEU A 156 23.81 0.52 11.96
C LEU A 156 23.66 -0.71 12.84
N SER A 157 24.70 -1.52 12.95
CA SER A 157 24.74 -2.73 13.77
C SER A 157 26.00 -2.74 14.62
N GLY A 158 25.85 -2.82 15.94
CA GLY A 158 26.93 -3.05 16.89
C GLY A 158 26.81 -4.44 17.48
N ARG A 159 27.88 -5.24 17.41
CA ARG A 159 28.01 -6.54 18.05
C ARG A 159 29.08 -6.47 19.11
N TYR A 160 28.81 -7.03 20.28
CA TYR A 160 29.74 -7.18 21.37
C TYR A 160 29.72 -8.62 21.87
N GLN A 161 30.87 -9.27 21.86
CA GLN A 161 31.07 -10.60 22.40
C GLN A 161 31.99 -10.52 23.61
N LYS A 162 31.52 -11.04 24.75
CA LYS A 162 32.26 -11.15 25.99
C LYS A 162 32.52 -12.62 26.32
N ILE A 163 33.79 -13.01 26.44
CA ILE A 163 34.18 -14.28 27.06
C ILE A 163 34.26 -14.03 28.57
N LEU A 164 33.24 -14.43 29.31
CA LEU A 164 33.15 -14.24 30.76
C LEU A 164 33.99 -15.28 31.52
N SER A 165 34.14 -16.47 30.95
CA SER A 165 35.02 -17.55 31.42
C SER A 165 35.26 -18.55 30.27
N PRO A 166 36.16 -19.55 30.39
CA PRO A 166 36.36 -20.58 29.36
C PRO A 166 35.09 -21.37 28.98
N THR A 167 34.03 -21.24 29.77
CA THR A 167 32.76 -21.95 29.61
C THR A 167 31.57 -21.04 29.40
N LEU A 168 31.71 -19.71 29.50
CA LEU A 168 30.58 -18.77 29.46
C LEU A 168 30.87 -17.64 28.47
N VAL A 169 30.06 -17.54 27.43
CA VAL A 169 30.16 -16.51 26.39
C VAL A 169 28.84 -15.76 26.28
N ASN A 170 28.90 -14.44 26.24
CA ASN A 170 27.77 -13.56 25.91
C ASN A 170 27.99 -12.93 24.52
N GLU A 171 26.92 -12.83 23.75
CA GLU A 171 26.90 -12.18 22.43
C GLU A 171 25.72 -11.22 22.36
N LEU A 172 25.99 -9.92 22.41
CA LEU A 172 25.03 -8.83 22.23
C LEU A 172 25.10 -8.31 20.79
N THR A 173 23.95 -8.03 20.19
CA THR A 173 23.82 -7.30 18.93
C THR A 173 22.72 -6.24 19.07
N LEU A 174 23.07 -4.99 18.78
CA LEU A 174 22.16 -3.86 18.72
C LEU A 174 22.10 -3.38 17.26
N GLY A 175 20.89 -3.22 16.74
CA GLY A 175 20.64 -2.80 15.38
C GLY A 175 19.69 -1.61 15.32
N TYR A 176 19.98 -0.66 14.45
CA TYR A 176 19.06 0.38 14.03
C TYR A 176 19.06 0.46 12.52
N ASN A 177 17.93 0.12 11.92
CA ASN A 177 17.67 0.36 10.51
C ASN A 177 16.75 1.57 10.38
N TRP A 178 17.05 2.47 9.45
CA TRP A 178 16.11 3.51 9.09
C TRP A 178 16.14 3.71 7.59
N ARG A 179 14.97 3.61 6.99
CA ARG A 179 14.75 3.93 5.58
C ARG A 179 13.88 5.17 5.48
N TRP A 180 14.15 6.00 4.49
CA TRP A 180 13.23 7.05 4.10
C TRP A 180 12.95 7.02 2.61
N GLU A 181 11.72 7.38 2.28
CA GLU A 181 11.22 7.56 0.92
C GLU A 181 10.78 9.00 0.78
N THR A 182 11.29 9.68 -0.24
CA THR A 182 10.96 11.08 -0.50
C THR A 182 10.68 11.26 -1.98
N GLU A 183 9.71 12.10 -2.31
CA GLU A 183 9.49 12.55 -3.69
C GLU A 183 9.81 14.03 -3.81
N LEU A 184 10.73 14.34 -4.70
CA LEU A 184 11.27 15.67 -4.94
C LEU A 184 10.76 16.18 -6.29
N PHE A 185 10.17 17.37 -6.28
CA PHE A 185 9.65 18.03 -7.46
C PHE A 185 10.37 19.36 -7.65
N PRO A 186 10.79 19.69 -8.88
CA PRO A 186 11.04 21.08 -9.23
C PRO A 186 9.76 21.90 -9.03
N GLU A 187 9.87 23.10 -8.45
CA GLU A 187 8.72 23.97 -8.19
C GLU A 187 7.97 24.29 -9.50
N SER A 188 8.71 24.59 -10.57
CA SER A 188 8.20 24.82 -11.91
C SER A 188 7.43 23.64 -12.52
N GLU A 189 7.73 22.41 -12.11
CA GLU A 189 7.00 21.22 -12.54
C GLU A 189 5.66 21.08 -11.81
N LEU A 190 5.60 21.43 -10.51
CA LEU A 190 4.35 21.44 -9.76
C LEU A 190 3.42 22.59 -10.19
N GLU A 191 3.97 23.76 -10.49
CA GLU A 191 3.22 24.94 -10.96
C GLU A 191 2.38 24.63 -12.21
N LYS A 192 2.88 23.80 -13.13
CA LYS A 192 2.14 23.36 -14.34
C LYS A 192 0.83 22.65 -14.03
N PHE A 193 0.70 22.07 -12.84
CA PHE A 193 -0.46 21.31 -12.40
C PHE A 193 -1.28 22.03 -11.33
N GLN A 194 -0.95 23.29 -11.02
CA GLN A 194 -1.81 24.12 -10.19
C GLN A 194 -3.07 24.52 -10.98
N LYS A 195 -4.19 24.57 -10.27
CA LYS A 195 -5.51 24.90 -10.83
C LYS A 195 -5.50 26.20 -11.63
N ALA A 196 -4.88 27.25 -11.08
CA ALA A 196 -4.80 28.55 -11.73
C ALA A 196 -4.00 28.50 -13.04
N THR A 197 -2.83 27.84 -13.04
CA THR A 197 -1.97 27.68 -14.22
C THR A 197 -2.65 26.88 -15.32
N VAL A 198 -3.33 25.79 -14.96
CA VAL A 198 -4.08 24.96 -15.92
C VAL A 198 -5.32 25.70 -16.43
N GLY A 199 -5.91 26.58 -15.63
CA GLY A 199 -7.23 27.17 -15.89
C GLY A 199 -8.40 26.29 -15.42
N PHE A 200 -8.15 25.34 -14.51
CA PHE A 200 -9.17 24.47 -13.92
C PHE A 200 -9.69 25.09 -12.60
N ASN A 201 -10.67 25.98 -12.72
CA ASN A 201 -11.25 26.75 -11.63
C ASN A 201 -12.51 26.11 -11.02
N THR A 202 -12.80 24.83 -11.31
CA THR A 202 -13.90 24.10 -10.67
C THR A 202 -13.78 24.12 -9.14
N ALA A 203 -14.91 24.22 -8.45
CA ALA A 203 -14.99 24.09 -7.00
C ALA A 203 -14.39 22.76 -6.52
N GLN A 204 -13.99 22.69 -5.25
CA GLN A 204 -13.56 21.45 -4.61
C GLN A 204 -14.52 21.11 -3.47
N LEU A 205 -14.77 19.83 -3.25
CA LEU A 205 -15.62 19.36 -2.16
C LEU A 205 -14.96 19.69 -0.80
N PHE A 206 -13.64 19.56 -0.73
CA PHE A 206 -12.84 19.85 0.45
C PHE A 206 -11.57 20.65 0.08
N PRO A 207 -11.67 21.98 -0.10
CA PRO A 207 -10.54 22.81 -0.50
C PRO A 207 -9.35 22.75 0.49
N SER A 208 -9.64 22.70 1.80
CA SER A 208 -8.62 22.61 2.85
C SER A 208 -7.78 21.33 2.79
N ALA A 209 -8.27 20.28 2.12
CA ALA A 209 -7.54 19.04 1.92
C ALA A 209 -6.49 19.13 0.79
N ASN A 210 -6.53 20.18 -0.04
CA ASN A 210 -5.64 20.44 -1.16
C ASN A 210 -4.86 21.76 -0.99
N PRO A 211 -3.96 21.87 0.01
CA PRO A 211 -3.26 23.12 0.32
C PRO A 211 -2.35 23.63 -0.82
N LEU A 212 -1.97 22.75 -1.75
CA LEU A 212 -1.12 23.09 -2.91
C LEU A 212 -1.93 23.54 -4.14
N ASN A 213 -3.27 23.59 -4.05
CA ASN A 213 -4.15 23.98 -5.15
C ASN A 213 -3.88 23.23 -6.47
N LEU A 214 -3.50 21.95 -6.38
CA LEU A 214 -3.26 21.10 -7.54
C LEU A 214 -4.58 20.65 -8.19
N ILE A 215 -4.57 20.40 -9.49
CA ILE A 215 -5.71 19.80 -10.18
C ILE A 215 -5.97 18.37 -9.68
N PRO A 216 -7.23 17.90 -9.68
CA PRO A 216 -7.57 16.53 -9.33
C PRO A 216 -6.94 15.51 -10.30
N ASN A 217 -6.86 14.24 -9.89
CA ASN A 217 -6.56 13.17 -10.83
C ASN A 217 -7.74 13.00 -11.80
N ILE A 218 -7.46 12.90 -13.10
CA ILE A 218 -8.48 12.74 -14.14
C ILE A 218 -8.34 11.39 -14.81
N SER A 219 -9.46 10.69 -14.93
CA SER A 219 -9.58 9.47 -15.71
C SER A 219 -10.57 9.65 -16.85
N PHE A 220 -10.26 9.02 -17.96
CA PHE A 220 -11.10 8.89 -19.14
C PHE A 220 -11.34 7.40 -19.38
N GLY A 221 -12.27 7.04 -20.25
CA GLY A 221 -12.61 5.64 -20.49
C GLY A 221 -13.56 5.43 -21.65
N GLY A 222 -13.73 4.19 -22.09
CA GLY A 222 -14.56 3.85 -23.24
C GLY A 222 -13.84 3.88 -24.59
N ILE A 223 -12.53 4.17 -24.60
CA ILE A 223 -11.66 4.03 -25.77
C ILE A 223 -10.35 3.30 -25.42
N PRO A 224 -9.71 2.62 -26.39
CA PRO A 224 -8.44 1.94 -26.18
C PRO A 224 -7.32 2.91 -25.82
N ASN A 225 -6.40 2.44 -24.97
CA ASN A 225 -5.18 3.15 -24.57
C ASN A 225 -5.41 4.62 -24.15
N VAL A 226 -6.53 4.93 -23.50
CA VAL A 226 -6.91 6.31 -23.20
C VAL A 226 -5.91 7.02 -22.30
N ALA A 227 -5.64 8.30 -22.56
CA ALA A 227 -4.84 9.15 -21.68
C ALA A 227 -5.43 9.27 -20.27
N ASN A 228 -4.61 9.65 -19.29
CA ASN A 228 -5.05 10.04 -17.95
C ASN A 228 -4.33 11.30 -17.48
N ILE A 229 -4.77 11.91 -16.38
CA ILE A 229 -3.97 12.93 -15.67
C ILE A 229 -3.80 12.42 -14.25
N THR A 230 -2.64 11.83 -13.97
CA THR A 230 -2.32 11.26 -12.66
C THR A 230 -1.12 11.95 -12.06
N LEU A 231 -1.36 12.68 -10.97
CA LEU A 231 -0.29 13.17 -10.12
C LEU A 231 0.07 12.10 -9.08
N PRO A 232 1.31 12.07 -8.61
CA PRO A 232 1.69 11.24 -7.46
C PRO A 232 1.13 11.84 -6.16
N ASN A 233 1.49 11.25 -5.02
CA ASN A 233 1.22 11.87 -3.74
C ASN A 233 2.20 13.06 -3.57
N VAL A 234 1.71 14.23 -3.17
CA VAL A 234 2.56 15.43 -2.96
C VAL A 234 2.14 16.03 -1.63
N GLN A 235 2.97 16.16 -0.60
CA GLN A 235 4.37 15.74 -0.45
C GLN A 235 4.46 14.25 -0.06
N ILE A 236 5.58 13.59 -0.42
CA ILE A 236 5.92 12.27 0.12
C ILE A 236 7.19 12.40 0.95
N LEU A 237 7.06 12.11 2.25
CA LEU A 237 8.16 11.76 3.13
C LEU A 237 7.68 10.65 4.06
N THR A 238 8.19 9.44 3.86
CA THR A 238 7.87 8.29 4.71
C THR A 238 9.12 7.73 5.33
N ARG A 239 9.09 7.47 6.64
CA ARG A 239 10.20 6.94 7.42
C ARG A 239 9.85 5.57 7.96
N TYR A 240 10.81 4.66 7.89
CA TYR A 240 10.70 3.27 8.33
C TYR A 240 11.79 2.95 9.36
N PRO A 241 11.71 3.44 10.62
CA PRO A 241 12.66 3.08 11.66
C PRO A 241 12.40 1.67 12.19
N THR A 242 13.45 0.87 12.35
CA THR A 242 13.43 -0.46 12.95
C THR A 242 14.53 -0.58 13.98
N TYR A 243 14.16 -0.87 15.22
CA TYR A 243 15.09 -1.14 16.31
C TYR A 243 15.17 -2.63 16.55
N ILE A 244 16.38 -3.16 16.63
CA ILE A 244 16.66 -4.58 16.82
C ILE A 244 17.60 -4.75 18.01
N LEU A 245 17.29 -5.68 18.89
CA LEU A 245 18.20 -6.12 19.95
C LEU A 245 18.19 -7.64 19.98
N THR A 246 19.36 -8.25 20.02
CA THR A 246 19.54 -9.67 20.27
C THR A 246 20.62 -9.85 21.33
N ASN A 247 20.37 -10.66 22.35
CA ASN A 247 21.43 -11.11 23.25
C ASN A 247 21.36 -12.61 23.43
N ASN A 248 22.51 -13.29 23.36
CA ASN A 248 22.63 -14.71 23.59
C ASN A 248 23.70 -14.99 24.64
N ILE A 249 23.46 -15.98 25.48
CA ILE A 249 24.41 -16.54 26.42
C ILE A 249 24.57 -18.02 26.11
N THR A 250 25.81 -18.49 26.05
CA THR A 250 26.15 -19.92 25.96
C THR A 250 26.99 -20.31 27.16
N LYS A 251 26.56 -21.34 27.89
CA LYS A 251 27.29 -21.94 29.00
C LYS A 251 27.55 -23.42 28.73
N THR A 252 28.82 -23.82 28.68
CA THR A 252 29.24 -25.23 28.64
C THR A 252 29.61 -25.70 30.04
N PHE A 253 29.00 -26.76 30.55
CA PHE A 253 29.35 -27.31 31.86
C PHE A 253 29.01 -28.78 31.94
N ALA A 254 29.95 -29.58 32.46
CA ALA A 254 29.80 -31.03 32.57
C ALA A 254 29.31 -31.65 31.23
N LYS A 255 28.08 -32.19 31.22
CA LYS A 255 27.45 -32.85 30.08
C LYS A 255 26.48 -31.94 29.31
N HIS A 256 26.42 -30.65 29.65
CA HIS A 256 25.41 -29.70 29.18
C HIS A 256 26.05 -28.56 28.37
N ILE A 257 25.33 -28.13 27.34
CA ILE A 257 25.57 -26.88 26.63
C ILE A 257 24.26 -26.12 26.61
N VAL A 258 24.12 -25.18 27.54
CA VAL A 258 22.91 -24.37 27.67
C VAL A 258 23.08 -23.09 26.86
N LYS A 259 22.12 -22.80 26.00
CA LYS A 259 21.99 -21.53 25.28
C LYS A 259 20.69 -20.86 25.67
N ALA A 260 20.77 -19.60 26.07
CA ALA A 260 19.60 -18.77 26.31
C ALA A 260 19.74 -17.45 25.55
N GLY A 261 18.63 -16.84 25.16
CA GLY A 261 18.69 -15.55 24.48
C GLY A 261 17.38 -14.81 24.43
N ILE A 262 17.49 -13.52 24.13
CA ILE A 262 16.39 -12.59 23.93
C ILE A 262 16.51 -11.93 22.56
N PHE A 263 15.36 -11.59 21.99
CA PHE A 263 15.20 -10.87 20.74
C PHE A 263 14.10 -9.82 20.91
N TYR A 264 14.37 -8.61 20.44
CA TYR A 264 13.41 -7.53 20.37
C TYR A 264 13.49 -6.88 18.99
N ASN A 265 12.34 -6.73 18.35
CA ASN A 265 12.21 -6.02 17.10
C ASN A 265 11.07 -5.02 17.18
N ARG A 266 11.31 -3.77 16.76
CA ARG A 266 10.29 -2.73 16.70
C ARG A 266 10.40 -1.96 15.39
N PRO A 267 9.80 -2.47 14.31
CA PRO A 267 9.62 -1.70 13.09
C PRO A 267 8.48 -0.69 13.28
N GLY A 268 8.63 0.45 12.62
CA GLY A 268 7.60 1.48 12.54
C GLY A 268 7.57 2.10 11.16
N VAL A 269 6.47 2.76 10.86
CA VAL A 269 6.25 3.57 9.67
C VAL A 269 5.67 4.89 10.13
N THR A 270 6.13 6.00 9.58
CA THR A 270 5.51 7.31 9.76
C THR A 270 5.70 8.13 8.49
N GLY A 271 4.59 8.51 7.86
CA GLY A 271 4.60 9.34 6.67
C GLY A 271 4.28 10.81 6.93
N GLN A 272 4.10 11.52 5.84
CA GLN A 272 3.41 12.80 5.78
C GLN A 272 2.06 12.64 5.09
N ALA A 273 1.16 13.57 5.38
CA ALA A 273 -0.16 13.58 4.79
C ALA A 273 -0.05 14.07 3.33
N PRO A 274 -0.39 13.25 2.32
CA PRO A 274 -0.34 13.72 0.95
C PRO A 274 -1.52 14.68 0.67
N ALA A 275 -1.29 15.71 -0.12
CA ALA A 275 -2.34 16.62 -0.56
C ALA A 275 -3.47 15.85 -1.25
N GLN A 276 -4.69 16.02 -0.74
CA GLN A 276 -5.88 15.37 -1.24
C GLN A 276 -6.66 16.31 -2.16
N ARG A 277 -6.41 16.14 -3.45
CA ARG A 277 -6.95 16.93 -4.56
C ARG A 277 -8.23 16.36 -5.19
N GLY A 278 -8.58 15.13 -4.85
CA GLY A 278 -9.73 14.41 -5.41
C GLY A 278 -9.49 13.83 -6.80
N SER A 279 -10.55 13.24 -7.37
CA SER A 279 -10.54 12.62 -8.68
C SER A 279 -11.80 12.94 -9.47
N TYR A 280 -11.70 12.90 -10.80
CA TYR A 280 -12.84 12.93 -11.73
C TYR A 280 -12.72 11.80 -12.76
N SER A 281 -13.87 11.24 -13.13
CA SER A 281 -13.98 10.34 -14.26
C SER A 281 -14.88 10.96 -15.32
N PHE A 282 -14.35 11.14 -16.53
CA PHE A 282 -15.08 11.57 -17.73
C PHE A 282 -15.32 10.39 -18.69
N ALA A 283 -15.19 9.15 -18.21
CA ALA A 283 -15.47 7.97 -19.03
C ALA A 283 -16.88 8.02 -19.63
N THR A 284 -17.15 7.22 -20.66
CA THR A 284 -18.51 7.08 -21.18
C THR A 284 -19.34 6.16 -20.28
N ASP A 285 -20.56 6.54 -19.91
CA ASP A 285 -21.52 5.69 -19.21
C ASP A 285 -22.94 5.97 -19.72
N VAL A 286 -23.56 4.95 -20.31
CA VAL A 286 -24.92 5.02 -20.86
C VAL A 286 -25.99 5.36 -19.83
N ASN A 287 -25.71 5.18 -18.53
CA ASN A 287 -26.62 5.53 -17.45
C ASN A 287 -26.50 7.00 -17.03
N ASN A 288 -25.46 7.71 -17.48
CA ASN A 288 -25.31 9.13 -17.21
C ASN A 288 -26.30 9.91 -18.09
N PRO A 289 -27.31 10.60 -17.52
CA PRO A 289 -28.31 11.35 -18.29
C PRO A 289 -27.73 12.53 -19.07
N PHE A 290 -26.48 12.91 -18.80
CA PHE A 290 -25.76 13.97 -19.51
C PHE A 290 -24.72 13.42 -20.49
N GLU A 291 -24.64 12.09 -20.68
CA GLU A 291 -23.66 11.45 -21.56
C GLU A 291 -23.64 12.08 -22.95
N THR A 292 -22.44 12.38 -23.43
CA THR A 292 -22.24 13.03 -24.73
C THR A 292 -21.89 12.03 -25.83
N GLY A 293 -21.59 10.78 -25.48
CA GLY A 293 -21.23 9.70 -26.40
C GLY A 293 -19.72 9.49 -26.54
N TYR A 294 -18.89 10.34 -25.95
CA TYR A 294 -17.43 10.26 -26.07
C TYR A 294 -16.72 10.89 -24.87
N THR A 295 -15.66 10.26 -24.39
CA THR A 295 -15.00 10.66 -23.13
C THR A 295 -14.36 12.06 -23.17
N TYR A 296 -13.76 12.45 -24.31
CA TYR A 296 -13.23 13.81 -24.45
C TYR A 296 -14.32 14.86 -24.67
N ALA A 297 -15.46 14.48 -25.27
CA ALA A 297 -16.62 15.37 -25.32
C ALA A 297 -17.26 15.55 -23.93
N ASN A 298 -17.34 14.47 -23.13
CA ASN A 298 -17.75 14.52 -21.73
C ASN A 298 -16.89 15.52 -20.96
N ALA A 299 -15.56 15.41 -21.06
CA ALA A 299 -14.66 16.36 -20.42
C ALA A 299 -14.83 17.80 -20.94
N LEU A 300 -14.87 18.01 -22.27
CA LEU A 300 -15.03 19.34 -22.88
C LEU A 300 -16.33 20.04 -22.44
N LEU A 301 -17.42 19.29 -22.29
CA LEU A 301 -18.74 19.77 -21.85
C LEU A 301 -18.88 19.75 -20.32
N GLY A 302 -17.83 19.34 -19.61
CA GLY A 302 -17.77 19.26 -18.15
C GLY A 302 -18.62 18.17 -17.53
N VAL A 303 -19.08 17.17 -18.29
CA VAL A 303 -19.92 16.05 -17.86
C VAL A 303 -19.06 14.95 -17.23
N TYR A 304 -19.09 14.79 -15.91
CA TYR A 304 -18.40 13.71 -15.22
C TYR A 304 -19.35 12.57 -14.86
N ASN A 305 -18.83 11.34 -14.85
CA ASN A 305 -19.54 10.18 -14.33
C ASN A 305 -19.48 10.10 -12.83
N ASN A 306 -18.30 10.33 -12.26
CA ASN A 306 -18.12 10.45 -10.83
C ASN A 306 -16.97 11.38 -10.48
N THR A 307 -17.03 11.92 -9.28
CA THR A 307 -15.92 12.60 -8.63
C THR A 307 -15.90 12.24 -7.16
N SER A 308 -14.70 12.15 -6.61
CA SER A 308 -14.51 11.85 -5.19
C SER A 308 -13.41 12.68 -4.58
N GLN A 309 -13.57 13.05 -3.31
CA GLN A 309 -12.52 13.70 -2.53
C GLN A 309 -12.67 13.32 -1.06
N GLN A 310 -11.55 13.10 -0.37
CA GLN A 310 -11.56 12.93 1.08
C GLN A 310 -11.49 14.28 1.78
N SER A 311 -12.12 14.39 2.95
CA SER A 311 -12.23 15.63 3.71
C SER A 311 -10.91 16.14 4.30
N ARG A 312 -9.90 15.26 4.38
CA ARG A 312 -8.56 15.60 4.83
C ARG A 312 -7.53 14.58 4.33
N PRO A 313 -6.25 14.95 4.24
CA PRO A 313 -5.13 14.05 4.08
C PRO A 313 -5.03 13.02 5.22
N VAL A 314 -4.52 11.83 4.91
CA VAL A 314 -4.27 10.75 5.87
C VAL A 314 -2.78 10.52 6.03
N ILE A 315 -2.30 10.52 7.27
CA ILE A 315 -0.90 10.25 7.59
C ILE A 315 -0.75 8.76 7.87
N PRO A 316 0.04 8.01 7.08
CA PRO A 316 0.30 6.61 7.40
C PRO A 316 1.19 6.53 8.63
N SER A 317 0.79 5.76 9.64
CA SER A 317 1.58 5.56 10.85
C SER A 317 1.27 4.22 11.49
N THR A 318 2.29 3.40 11.72
CA THR A 318 2.16 2.09 12.37
C THR A 318 3.41 1.78 13.16
N VAL A 319 3.26 1.10 14.29
CA VAL A 319 4.34 0.54 15.10
C VAL A 319 3.99 -0.92 15.38
N GLN A 320 4.94 -1.81 15.13
CA GLN A 320 4.86 -3.22 15.51
C GLN A 320 5.95 -3.52 16.53
N LYS A 321 5.75 -4.55 17.35
CA LYS A 321 6.73 -5.02 18.32
C LYS A 321 6.71 -6.54 18.31
N ALA A 322 7.88 -7.15 18.36
CA ALA A 322 8.06 -8.56 18.65
C ALA A 322 9.11 -8.70 19.75
N PHE A 323 8.79 -9.44 20.79
CA PHE A 323 9.69 -9.80 21.86
C PHE A 323 9.70 -11.31 22.00
N GLU A 324 10.88 -11.91 21.90
CA GLU A 324 11.04 -13.36 21.95
C GLU A 324 12.21 -13.70 22.87
N TRP A 325 12.08 -14.82 23.59
CA TRP A 325 13.18 -15.34 24.38
C TRP A 325 13.16 -16.85 24.40
N PHE A 326 14.31 -17.46 24.63
CA PHE A 326 14.43 -18.91 24.63
C PHE A 326 15.49 -19.40 25.61
N VAL A 327 15.35 -20.66 25.95
CA VAL A 327 16.37 -21.48 26.60
C VAL A 327 16.39 -22.84 25.92
N GLN A 328 17.58 -23.35 25.63
CA GLN A 328 17.81 -24.68 25.08
C GLN A 328 19.02 -25.30 25.77
N ASP A 329 18.95 -26.60 26.04
CA ASP A 329 20.03 -27.42 26.55
C ASP A 329 20.35 -28.55 25.57
N SER A 330 21.62 -28.65 25.20
CA SER A 330 22.20 -29.83 24.56
C SER A 330 22.85 -30.70 25.63
N TRP A 331 22.17 -31.78 25.98
CA TRP A 331 22.54 -32.65 27.09
C TRP A 331 23.03 -34.01 26.61
N LYS A 332 24.30 -34.31 26.89
CA LYS A 332 24.86 -35.65 26.72
C LYS A 332 24.48 -36.54 27.91
N VAL A 333 23.27 -37.08 27.90
CA VAL A 333 22.75 -37.98 28.95
C VAL A 333 23.74 -39.12 29.21
N THR A 334 24.19 -39.77 28.14
CA THR A 334 25.23 -40.81 28.16
C THR A 334 26.27 -40.52 27.08
N ARG A 335 27.30 -41.36 26.94
CA ARG A 335 28.25 -41.27 25.81
C ARG A 335 27.60 -41.58 24.45
N ARG A 336 26.41 -42.16 24.46
CA ARG A 336 25.69 -42.63 23.27
C ARG A 336 24.42 -41.83 22.98
N LEU A 337 23.84 -41.19 23.99
CA LEU A 337 22.57 -40.47 23.90
C LEU A 337 22.77 -38.98 24.18
N THR A 338 22.39 -38.17 23.20
CA THR A 338 22.25 -36.71 23.33
C THR A 338 20.78 -36.34 23.24
N VAL A 339 20.33 -35.47 24.13
CA VAL A 339 18.98 -34.88 24.12
C VAL A 339 19.13 -33.38 23.91
N GLU A 340 18.34 -32.83 23.00
CA GLU A 340 18.17 -31.40 22.80
C GLU A 340 16.79 -31.02 23.33
N ALA A 341 16.72 -30.18 24.36
CA ALA A 341 15.45 -29.72 24.91
C ALA A 341 15.45 -28.20 24.99
N GLY A 342 14.39 -27.56 24.51
CA GLY A 342 14.27 -26.12 24.53
C GLY A 342 12.85 -25.59 24.54
N MET A 343 12.70 -24.37 25.04
CA MET A 343 11.47 -23.61 25.05
C MET A 343 11.73 -22.25 24.45
N ARG A 344 10.86 -21.81 23.53
CA ARG A 344 10.82 -20.43 23.05
C ARG A 344 9.49 -19.80 23.43
N PHE A 345 9.57 -18.57 23.90
CA PHE A 345 8.45 -17.72 24.27
C PHE A 345 8.39 -16.58 23.26
N ILE A 346 7.18 -16.30 22.77
CA ILE A 346 6.94 -15.31 21.72
C ILE A 346 5.85 -14.37 22.22
N TRP A 347 6.12 -13.07 22.20
CA TRP A 347 5.16 -12.02 22.50
C TRP A 347 5.21 -10.95 21.41
N SER A 348 4.20 -10.96 20.53
CA SER A 348 4.06 -9.99 19.44
C SER A 348 2.72 -9.27 19.63
N PRO A 349 2.68 -8.17 20.41
CA PRO A 349 1.44 -7.43 20.59
C PRO A 349 0.95 -6.83 19.25
N PRO A 350 -0.36 -6.60 19.10
CA PRO A 350 -0.95 -6.01 17.91
C PRO A 350 -0.24 -4.74 17.45
N ALA A 351 -0.20 -4.55 16.12
CA ALA A 351 0.26 -3.30 15.55
C ALA A 351 -0.61 -2.14 16.04
N TYR A 352 -0.01 -0.99 16.31
CA TYR A 352 -0.73 0.20 16.76
C TYR A 352 -0.24 1.45 16.06
N THR A 353 -1.01 2.53 16.20
CA THR A 353 -0.63 3.85 15.73
C THR A 353 -0.78 4.87 16.86
N ASN A 354 0.04 5.92 16.82
CA ASN A 354 -0.08 7.04 17.77
C ASN A 354 -1.07 8.11 17.27
N LEU A 355 -1.61 7.96 16.06
CA LEU A 355 -2.62 8.83 15.50
C LEU A 355 -4.03 8.29 15.79
N PRO A 356 -5.07 9.13 15.73
CA PRO A 356 -6.44 8.64 15.71
C PRO A 356 -6.64 7.63 14.59
N SER A 357 -7.14 6.46 14.94
CA SER A 357 -7.48 5.39 14.01
C SER A 357 -8.72 4.65 14.50
N GLY A 358 -9.42 4.01 13.58
CA GLY A 358 -10.64 3.25 13.91
C GLY A 358 -10.75 1.92 13.19
N MET A 359 -11.66 1.11 13.70
CA MET A 359 -11.94 -0.26 13.27
C MET A 359 -13.39 -0.59 13.64
N PHE A 360 -14.01 -1.48 12.87
CA PHE A 360 -15.34 -1.96 13.17
C PHE A 360 -15.32 -3.02 14.27
N SER A 361 -16.08 -2.81 15.35
CA SER A 361 -16.28 -3.75 16.44
C SER A 361 -17.74 -4.20 16.48
N PRO A 362 -18.04 -5.51 16.29
CA PRO A 362 -19.41 -6.02 16.43
C PRO A 362 -20.04 -5.70 17.79
N ALA A 363 -19.25 -5.64 18.87
CA ALA A 363 -19.73 -5.31 20.21
C ALA A 363 -20.13 -3.83 20.37
N ALA A 364 -19.61 -2.93 19.51
CA ALA A 364 -19.97 -1.52 19.50
C ALA A 364 -21.11 -1.20 18.52
N PHE A 365 -21.60 -2.21 17.80
CA PHE A 365 -22.68 -2.05 16.83
C PHE A 365 -24.03 -2.08 17.53
N ASP A 366 -24.80 -0.99 17.38
CA ASP A 366 -26.17 -0.89 17.86
C ASP A 366 -27.15 -1.03 16.71
N ARG A 367 -27.97 -2.08 16.73
CA ARG A 367 -28.98 -2.33 15.70
C ARG A 367 -30.01 -1.19 15.58
N ASN A 368 -30.29 -0.47 16.66
CA ASN A 368 -31.25 0.63 16.67
C ASN A 368 -30.67 1.93 16.09
N ALA A 369 -29.35 2.06 16.08
CA ALA A 369 -28.63 3.21 15.50
C ALA A 369 -28.22 2.99 14.03
N MET A 370 -28.67 1.91 13.39
CA MET A 370 -28.31 1.60 12.00
C MET A 370 -28.74 2.72 11.03
N PRO A 371 -27.82 3.23 10.20
CA PRO A 371 -28.20 4.11 9.12
C PRO A 371 -29.04 3.35 8.09
N GLN A 372 -29.99 4.04 7.46
CA GLN A 372 -30.76 3.49 6.36
C GLN A 372 -29.99 3.72 5.06
N LEU A 373 -30.03 2.74 4.17
CA LEU A 373 -29.52 2.91 2.82
C LEU A 373 -30.62 3.49 1.92
N ILE A 374 -30.22 4.29 0.94
CA ILE A 374 -31.07 4.65 -0.20
C ILE A 374 -31.37 3.35 -0.97
N ARG A 375 -32.66 3.01 -1.09
CA ARG A 375 -33.12 1.74 -1.67
C ARG A 375 -33.61 1.92 -3.12
N PRO A 376 -33.52 0.89 -3.96
CA PRO A 376 -34.10 0.93 -5.30
C PRO A 376 -35.63 0.92 -5.23
N VAL A 377 -36.29 1.79 -6.00
CA VAL A 377 -37.73 1.74 -6.29
C VAL A 377 -37.99 2.02 -7.77
N LEU A 378 -39.17 1.63 -8.25
CA LEU A 378 -39.65 2.02 -9.58
C LEU A 378 -40.62 3.20 -9.44
N GLN A 379 -40.31 4.32 -10.10
CA GLN A 379 -41.22 5.46 -10.21
C GLN A 379 -41.50 5.70 -11.69
N GLY A 380 -42.76 5.51 -12.12
CA GLY A 380 -43.13 5.63 -13.53
C GLY A 380 -42.34 4.69 -14.46
N GLY A 381 -42.01 3.48 -13.99
CA GLY A 381 -41.22 2.50 -14.75
C GLY A 381 -39.70 2.75 -14.75
N ARG A 382 -39.22 3.88 -14.20
CA ARG A 382 -37.79 4.19 -14.08
C ARG A 382 -37.25 3.78 -12.72
N ARG A 383 -36.10 3.11 -12.70
CA ARG A 383 -35.36 2.79 -11.47
C ARG A 383 -34.79 4.07 -10.86
N VAL A 384 -35.13 4.37 -9.61
CA VAL A 384 -34.64 5.51 -8.82
C VAL A 384 -34.26 5.04 -7.41
N GLY A 385 -33.46 5.84 -6.72
CA GLY A 385 -33.19 5.65 -5.29
C GLY A 385 -34.25 6.35 -4.44
N GLN A 386 -34.58 5.80 -3.28
CA GLN A 386 -35.49 6.44 -2.32
C GLN A 386 -34.97 6.26 -0.87
N ASP A 387 -35.04 7.33 -0.07
CA ASP A 387 -34.92 7.21 1.39
C ASP A 387 -36.20 6.55 1.93
N PRO A 388 -36.12 5.34 2.53
CA PRO A 388 -37.29 4.59 2.97
C PRO A 388 -38.06 5.26 4.13
N ARG A 389 -37.48 6.26 4.81
CA ARG A 389 -38.10 6.94 5.95
C ARG A 389 -38.92 8.15 5.53
N THR A 390 -38.38 8.93 4.59
CA THR A 390 -38.97 10.23 4.18
C THR A 390 -39.67 10.15 2.83
N GLY A 391 -39.38 9.12 2.03
CA GLY A 391 -39.84 9.01 0.65
C GLY A 391 -39.07 9.88 -0.35
N THR A 392 -38.03 10.61 0.08
CA THR A 392 -37.21 11.47 -0.77
C THR A 392 -36.56 10.66 -1.90
N ILE A 393 -36.73 11.11 -3.15
CA ILE A 393 -36.21 10.44 -4.35
C ILE A 393 -34.79 10.94 -4.67
N TYR A 394 -33.93 10.01 -5.07
CA TYR A 394 -32.56 10.22 -5.50
C TYR A 394 -32.32 9.56 -6.87
N PRO A 395 -31.31 10.02 -7.63
CA PRO A 395 -30.88 9.32 -8.83
C PRO A 395 -30.50 7.85 -8.55
N ALA A 396 -30.65 6.97 -9.54
CA ALA A 396 -30.39 5.52 -9.38
C ALA A 396 -28.96 5.20 -8.89
N VAL A 397 -27.99 6.05 -9.18
CA VAL A 397 -26.59 5.88 -8.75
C VAL A 397 -26.38 6.14 -7.25
N ALA A 398 -27.32 6.82 -6.59
CA ALA A 398 -27.31 7.02 -5.15
C ALA A 398 -27.73 5.78 -4.36
N ILE A 399 -28.26 4.75 -5.04
CA ILE A 399 -28.71 3.51 -4.41
C ILE A 399 -27.53 2.84 -3.71
N GLY A 400 -27.71 2.52 -2.43
CA GLY A 400 -26.65 2.00 -1.55
C GLY A 400 -25.87 3.06 -0.77
N ALA A 401 -26.05 4.35 -1.04
CA ALA A 401 -25.53 5.40 -0.16
C ALA A 401 -26.28 5.43 1.18
N LEU A 402 -25.63 5.94 2.21
CA LEU A 402 -26.24 6.23 3.50
C LEU A 402 -27.25 7.37 3.33
N ALA A 403 -28.51 7.12 3.62
CA ALA A 403 -29.57 8.13 3.52
C ALA A 403 -29.26 9.28 4.49
N PRO A 404 -29.22 10.55 4.03
CA PRO A 404 -28.86 11.69 4.87
C PRO A 404 -29.68 11.77 6.17
N GLY A 405 -28.99 11.97 7.29
CA GLY A 405 -29.61 12.04 8.61
C GLY A 405 -30.28 10.75 9.09
N SER A 406 -29.91 9.59 8.53
CA SER A 406 -30.40 8.29 9.01
C SER A 406 -29.41 7.65 9.99
N GLY A 407 -29.85 7.39 11.22
CA GLY A 407 -29.05 6.68 12.22
C GLY A 407 -27.67 7.29 12.47
N ASN A 408 -26.72 6.45 12.89
CA ASN A 408 -25.32 6.81 13.12
C ASN A 408 -24.43 6.22 12.01
N PHE A 409 -23.82 7.09 11.19
CA PHE A 409 -22.93 6.65 10.10
C PHE A 409 -21.62 6.02 10.60
N ALA A 410 -21.25 6.24 11.86
CA ALA A 410 -20.11 5.62 12.54
C ALA A 410 -20.53 4.42 13.42
N ASN A 411 -21.74 3.88 13.27
CA ASN A 411 -22.22 2.79 14.09
C ASN A 411 -21.28 1.56 14.02
N GLY A 412 -20.91 1.01 15.18
CA GLY A 412 -19.93 -0.07 15.27
C GLY A 412 -18.46 0.35 15.09
N ILE A 413 -18.15 1.61 14.80
CA ILE A 413 -16.76 2.06 14.73
C ILE A 413 -16.24 2.44 16.11
N ILE A 414 -15.17 1.78 16.54
CA ILE A 414 -14.39 2.14 17.72
C ILE A 414 -13.13 2.91 17.31
N LEU A 415 -12.68 3.80 18.17
CA LEU A 415 -11.46 4.59 17.96
C LEU A 415 -10.43 4.27 19.03
N ASN A 416 -9.14 4.27 18.66
CA ASN A 416 -8.04 4.02 19.60
C ASN A 416 -7.84 5.17 20.62
N THR A 417 -8.61 6.25 20.47
CA THR A 417 -8.67 7.39 21.39
C THR A 417 -9.77 7.24 22.45
N GLN A 418 -10.67 6.26 22.32
CA GLN A 418 -11.73 6.00 23.30
C GLN A 418 -11.17 5.32 24.55
N ALA A 419 -11.69 5.69 25.72
CA ALA A 419 -11.33 5.05 26.98
C ALA A 419 -11.70 3.55 26.95
N GLY A 420 -10.81 2.69 27.45
CA GLY A 420 -11.02 1.25 27.48
C GLY A 420 -10.78 0.52 26.15
N VAL A 421 -10.49 1.24 25.06
CA VAL A 421 -10.13 0.64 23.76
C VAL A 421 -8.61 0.48 23.64
N PRO A 422 -8.07 -0.71 23.31
CA PRO A 422 -6.65 -0.89 23.09
C PRO A 422 -6.11 0.02 21.97
N LYS A 423 -4.86 0.48 22.09
CA LYS A 423 -4.23 1.34 21.06
C LYS A 423 -4.15 0.69 19.67
N GLY A 424 -4.06 -0.64 19.62
CA GLY A 424 -4.10 -1.43 18.39
C GLY A 424 -5.51 -1.82 17.93
N LEU A 425 -6.56 -1.38 18.64
CA LEU A 425 -7.98 -1.68 18.44
C LEU A 425 -8.40 -3.16 18.56
N ILE A 426 -7.43 -4.05 18.74
CA ILE A 426 -7.63 -5.46 19.03
C ILE A 426 -6.85 -5.85 20.28
N ASP A 427 -7.25 -6.94 20.92
CA ASP A 427 -6.54 -7.52 22.05
C ASP A 427 -5.40 -8.43 21.56
N GLY A 428 -4.29 -8.46 22.30
CA GLY A 428 -3.17 -9.33 21.99
C GLY A 428 -3.37 -10.74 22.55
N PHE A 429 -2.84 -11.76 21.86
CA PHE A 429 -2.90 -13.17 22.28
C PHE A 429 -1.96 -13.53 23.46
N GLY A 430 -1.32 -12.56 24.09
CA GLY A 430 -0.39 -12.77 25.21
C GLY A 430 0.94 -13.43 24.78
N ILE A 431 1.57 -14.14 25.73
CA ILE A 431 2.83 -14.87 25.50
C ILE A 431 2.49 -16.27 24.99
N VAL A 432 3.21 -16.70 23.95
CA VAL A 432 3.00 -17.99 23.31
C VAL A 432 4.21 -18.88 23.40
N LEU A 433 3.96 -20.16 23.68
CA LEU A 433 4.97 -21.17 23.96
C LEU A 433 5.26 -22.02 22.72
N SER A 434 6.54 -22.29 22.47
CA SER A 434 7.03 -23.10 21.36
C SER A 434 8.08 -24.10 21.87
N PRO A 435 7.64 -25.19 22.54
CA PRO A 435 8.54 -26.25 23.00
C PRO A 435 9.17 -27.00 21.83
N ARG A 436 10.40 -27.46 22.03
CA ARG A 436 11.15 -28.30 21.10
C ARG A 436 11.93 -29.34 21.90
N VAL A 437 11.85 -30.58 21.47
CA VAL A 437 12.64 -31.68 22.03
C VAL A 437 13.14 -32.56 20.89
N GLY A 438 14.37 -33.02 20.99
CA GLY A 438 14.95 -33.97 20.06
C GLY A 438 15.98 -34.84 20.76
N PHE A 439 16.34 -35.93 20.12
CA PHE A 439 17.41 -36.81 20.59
C PHE A 439 18.21 -37.36 19.41
N ALA A 440 19.44 -37.73 19.72
CA ALA A 440 20.31 -38.52 18.86
C ALA A 440 20.93 -39.63 19.71
N TRP A 441 20.81 -40.87 19.24
CA TRP A 441 21.27 -42.06 19.96
C TRP A 441 22.09 -42.98 19.06
N ASP A 442 23.36 -43.20 19.43
CA ASP A 442 24.18 -44.28 18.89
C ASP A 442 23.80 -45.60 19.59
N VAL A 443 23.05 -46.44 18.87
CA VAL A 443 22.39 -47.62 19.44
C VAL A 443 23.40 -48.59 20.05
N PHE A 444 24.50 -48.83 19.34
CA PHE A 444 25.51 -49.83 19.71
C PHE A 444 26.78 -49.21 20.31
N GLY A 445 26.99 -47.90 20.18
CA GLY A 445 28.18 -47.21 20.67
C GLY A 445 29.39 -47.32 19.75
N ASN A 446 29.18 -47.76 18.50
CA ASN A 446 30.20 -47.95 17.49
C ASN A 446 30.05 -46.96 16.31
N GLY A 447 29.10 -46.02 16.40
CA GLY A 447 28.79 -45.06 15.35
C GLY A 447 28.23 -45.66 14.05
N ALA A 448 27.86 -46.95 14.04
CA ALA A 448 27.34 -47.61 12.84
C ALA A 448 25.82 -47.45 12.68
N THR A 449 25.09 -47.31 13.79
CA THR A 449 23.62 -47.19 13.81
C THR A 449 23.22 -46.02 14.70
N ALA A 450 22.63 -44.98 14.11
CA ALA A 450 22.14 -43.82 14.83
C ALA A 450 20.63 -43.66 14.65
N LEU A 451 19.91 -43.53 15.77
CA LEU A 451 18.52 -43.08 15.78
C LEU A 451 18.47 -41.59 16.07
N ARG A 452 17.61 -40.87 15.35
CA ARG A 452 17.35 -39.45 15.57
C ARG A 452 15.86 -39.24 15.56
N GLY A 453 15.37 -38.36 16.43
CA GLY A 453 13.98 -37.97 16.38
C GLY A 453 13.75 -36.68 17.14
N GLY A 454 12.60 -36.07 16.89
CA GLY A 454 12.24 -34.85 17.56
C GLY A 454 10.81 -34.43 17.33
N PHE A 455 10.35 -33.55 18.20
CA PHE A 455 9.06 -32.91 18.18
C PHE A 455 9.22 -31.42 18.44
N GLY A 456 8.47 -30.59 17.73
CA GLY A 456 8.45 -29.15 17.99
C GLY A 456 7.14 -28.51 17.58
N ILE A 457 6.76 -27.48 18.34
CA ILE A 457 5.65 -26.58 17.99
C ILE A 457 6.25 -25.29 17.41
N PHE A 458 5.77 -24.90 16.24
CA PHE A 458 6.19 -23.68 15.55
C PHE A 458 4.98 -22.77 15.32
N GLN A 459 5.18 -21.48 15.58
CA GLN A 459 4.12 -20.48 15.55
C GLN A 459 4.39 -19.55 14.36
N SER A 460 3.35 -19.19 13.62
CA SER A 460 3.43 -18.09 12.66
C SER A 460 3.08 -16.78 13.36
N ALA A 461 4.07 -16.20 14.05
CA ALA A 461 3.94 -14.86 14.62
C ALA A 461 4.51 -13.83 13.63
N GLY A 462 3.67 -12.96 13.06
CA GLY A 462 4.13 -12.02 12.02
C GLY A 462 3.06 -11.31 11.19
N ALA A 463 3.56 -10.34 10.40
CA ALA A 463 2.84 -9.23 9.75
C ALA A 463 1.70 -9.58 8.77
N ASN A 464 1.49 -10.86 8.45
CA ASN A 464 0.49 -11.29 7.46
C ASN A 464 -0.73 -12.00 8.08
N GLY A 465 -0.80 -12.14 9.41
CA GLY A 465 -1.93 -12.79 10.08
C GLY A 465 -2.30 -12.24 11.46
N GLU A 466 -1.45 -11.41 12.07
CA GLU A 466 -1.67 -10.87 13.41
C GLU A 466 -1.95 -9.36 13.35
N GLY A 467 -3.23 -9.00 13.37
CA GLY A 467 -3.67 -7.67 13.79
C GLY A 467 -3.08 -6.46 13.10
N MET A 468 -3.71 -6.03 12.00
CA MET A 468 -3.39 -4.74 11.39
C MET A 468 -3.75 -3.60 12.35
N ALA A 469 -2.95 -2.52 12.32
CA ALA A 469 -3.34 -1.30 13.02
C ALA A 469 -4.68 -0.78 12.48
N GLY A 470 -5.39 -0.03 13.32
CA GLY A 470 -6.58 0.70 12.91
C GLY A 470 -6.36 1.55 11.67
N SER A 471 -7.44 1.77 10.93
CA SER A 471 -7.40 2.66 9.77
C SER A 471 -7.51 4.12 10.20
N GLN A 472 -6.60 4.96 9.72
CA GLN A 472 -6.70 6.42 9.84
C GLN A 472 -7.65 7.04 8.79
N SER A 473 -8.11 6.27 7.79
CA SER A 473 -8.98 6.74 6.70
C SER A 473 -10.46 6.40 6.89
N ILE A 474 -10.83 5.87 8.07
CA ILE A 474 -12.20 5.44 8.37
C ILE A 474 -13.09 6.61 8.79
N TYR A 475 -14.39 6.52 8.51
CA TYR A 475 -15.38 7.43 9.08
C TYR A 475 -15.50 7.20 10.60
N PRO A 476 -15.62 8.23 11.46
CA PRO A 476 -15.79 9.65 11.16
C PRO A 476 -14.48 10.44 11.07
N LEU A 477 -13.31 9.79 11.15
CA LEU A 477 -12.01 10.48 11.07
C LEU A 477 -11.80 11.13 9.70
N VAL A 478 -12.25 10.46 8.64
CA VAL A 478 -12.18 10.94 7.26
C VAL A 478 -13.51 10.66 6.58
N THR A 479 -14.04 11.68 5.90
CA THR A 479 -15.24 11.55 5.07
C THR A 479 -14.79 11.52 3.62
N THR A 480 -15.12 10.45 2.90
CA THR A 480 -14.96 10.40 1.44
C THR A 480 -16.29 10.75 0.82
N SER A 481 -16.37 11.93 0.21
CA SER A 481 -17.56 12.36 -0.51
C SER A 481 -17.47 11.91 -1.96
N GLN A 482 -18.58 11.39 -2.48
CA GLN A 482 -18.70 10.99 -3.89
C GLN A 482 -19.93 11.64 -4.51
N LEU A 483 -19.76 12.16 -5.72
CA LEU A 483 -20.83 12.66 -6.57
C LEU A 483 -20.81 11.90 -7.88
N PHE A 484 -21.99 11.74 -8.48
CA PHE A 484 -22.18 10.99 -9.71
C PHE A 484 -23.03 11.76 -10.70
N TYR A 485 -22.78 11.54 -11.99
CA TYR A 485 -23.60 12.02 -13.11
C TYR A 485 -23.94 13.50 -13.02
N GLY A 486 -22.93 14.35 -13.18
CA GLY A 486 -23.11 15.79 -13.06
C GLY A 486 -22.22 16.57 -14.02
N GLN A 487 -22.37 17.89 -13.96
CA GLN A 487 -21.52 18.82 -14.70
C GLN A 487 -20.62 19.61 -13.73
N LEU A 488 -19.42 19.96 -14.16
CA LEU A 488 -18.44 20.72 -13.36
C LEU A 488 -19.02 22.05 -12.83
N SER A 489 -19.93 22.68 -13.59
CA SER A 489 -20.62 23.92 -13.19
C SER A 489 -21.55 23.75 -11.99
N GLY A 490 -22.10 22.56 -11.76
CA GLY A 490 -23.05 22.27 -10.69
C GLY A 490 -22.43 21.65 -9.43
N LEU A 491 -21.10 21.51 -9.37
CA LEU A 491 -20.45 20.75 -8.31
C LEU A 491 -20.71 21.33 -6.90
N ALA A 492 -20.71 22.65 -6.77
CA ALA A 492 -20.84 23.32 -5.47
C ALA A 492 -22.22 23.12 -4.82
N SER A 493 -23.26 22.84 -5.62
CA SER A 493 -24.64 22.64 -5.17
C SER A 493 -25.07 21.17 -5.15
N ALA A 494 -24.20 20.25 -5.60
CA ALA A 494 -24.54 18.84 -5.69
C ALA A 494 -24.62 18.20 -4.28
N PRO A 495 -25.67 17.41 -3.99
CA PRO A 495 -25.83 16.76 -2.69
C PRO A 495 -24.73 15.71 -2.51
N GLN A 496 -23.88 15.92 -1.51
CA GLN A 496 -22.80 15.01 -1.16
C GLN A 496 -23.34 13.74 -0.51
N LEU A 497 -23.09 12.60 -1.14
CA LEU A 497 -23.49 11.30 -0.62
C LEU A 497 -22.30 10.59 0.01
N ILE A 498 -22.56 9.92 1.13
CA ILE A 498 -21.60 9.04 1.79
C ILE A 498 -22.02 7.62 1.50
N PHE A 499 -21.12 6.85 0.91
CA PHE A 499 -21.31 5.42 0.71
C PHE A 499 -20.69 4.64 1.86
N PRO A 500 -21.27 3.49 2.25
CA PRO A 500 -20.59 2.57 3.16
C PRO A 500 -19.18 2.26 2.64
N SER A 501 -18.17 2.55 3.45
CA SER A 501 -16.79 2.20 3.14
C SER A 501 -16.46 0.79 3.64
N GLY A 502 -15.49 0.15 2.99
CA GLY A 502 -14.89 -1.06 3.55
C GLY A 502 -14.26 -0.74 4.90
N VAL A 503 -14.53 -1.59 5.89
CA VAL A 503 -13.99 -1.47 7.24
C VAL A 503 -13.15 -2.70 7.57
N SER A 504 -12.03 -2.51 8.25
CA SER A 504 -11.38 -3.59 8.97
C SER A 504 -12.21 -3.92 10.21
N THR A 505 -12.38 -5.20 10.50
CA THR A 505 -13.09 -5.65 11.69
C THR A 505 -12.09 -6.02 12.79
N ARG A 506 -12.47 -5.73 14.04
CA ARG A 506 -11.86 -6.24 15.25
C ARG A 506 -12.06 -7.75 15.28
N GLN A 507 -11.13 -8.49 14.68
CA GLN A 507 -10.98 -9.90 14.99
C GLN A 507 -10.33 -10.00 16.36
N ASP A 508 -11.08 -10.55 17.32
CA ASP A 508 -10.51 -11.21 18.49
C ASP A 508 -9.45 -12.20 17.98
N PRO A 509 -8.24 -12.31 18.56
CA PRO A 509 -7.21 -13.24 18.08
C PRO A 509 -7.76 -14.65 17.88
N MET A 510 -8.14 -14.96 16.63
CA MET A 510 -8.14 -16.32 16.10
C MET A 510 -6.72 -16.79 16.36
N GLY A 511 -6.54 -17.63 17.38
CA GLY A 511 -5.23 -17.88 17.98
C GLY A 511 -4.12 -18.14 16.96
N ILE A 512 -2.87 -17.89 17.35
CA ILE A 512 -1.73 -17.99 16.42
C ILE A 512 -1.72 -19.34 15.70
N ALA A 513 -1.54 -19.31 14.37
CA ALA A 513 -1.38 -20.50 13.56
C ALA A 513 -0.16 -21.31 14.04
N ARG A 514 -0.38 -22.60 14.31
CA ARG A 514 0.61 -23.52 14.86
C ARG A 514 0.83 -24.70 13.94
N SER A 515 2.08 -25.08 13.74
CA SER A 515 2.46 -26.37 13.17
C SER A 515 3.13 -27.24 14.22
N TYR A 516 2.75 -28.52 14.21
CA TYR A 516 3.30 -29.57 15.04
C TYR A 516 4.14 -30.45 14.13
N ASN A 517 5.46 -30.40 14.30
CA ASN A 517 6.38 -31.17 13.48
C ASN A 517 6.94 -32.33 14.30
N VAL A 518 6.91 -33.54 13.74
CA VAL A 518 7.50 -34.75 14.29
C VAL A 518 8.44 -35.32 13.24
N ASN A 519 9.66 -35.66 13.62
CA ASN A 519 10.53 -36.45 12.77
C ASN A 519 11.11 -37.64 13.53
N PHE A 520 11.40 -38.69 12.79
CA PHE A 520 12.12 -39.85 13.27
C PHE A 520 12.91 -40.47 12.12
N GLY A 521 14.18 -40.77 12.34
CA GLY A 521 15.02 -41.39 11.32
C GLY A 521 16.06 -42.34 11.90
N ILE A 522 16.46 -43.29 11.06
CA ILE A 522 17.54 -44.24 11.30
C ILE A 522 18.62 -44.06 10.25
N GLN A 523 19.85 -43.87 10.72
CA GLN A 523 21.05 -43.84 9.90
C GLN A 523 21.86 -45.12 10.15
N GLN A 524 22.17 -45.85 9.09
CA GLN A 524 22.92 -47.10 9.14
C GLN A 524 24.12 -47.07 8.20
N LYS A 525 25.31 -47.31 8.74
CA LYS A 525 26.50 -47.63 7.95
C LYS A 525 26.38 -49.08 7.45
N VAL A 526 26.39 -49.27 6.13
CA VAL A 526 26.19 -50.60 5.49
C VAL A 526 27.49 -51.17 4.88
N GLY A 527 28.64 -50.56 5.16
CA GLY A 527 29.93 -50.90 4.55
C GLY A 527 30.20 -50.07 3.30
N PHE A 528 31.30 -50.36 2.59
CA PHE A 528 31.65 -49.72 1.30
C PHE A 528 31.61 -48.18 1.30
N ALA A 529 32.02 -47.56 2.41
CA ALA A 529 31.89 -46.11 2.62
C ALA A 529 30.47 -45.54 2.40
N THR A 530 29.44 -46.38 2.57
CA THR A 530 28.02 -46.06 2.32
C THR A 530 27.23 -45.98 3.62
N VAL A 531 26.36 -44.98 3.70
CA VAL A 531 25.40 -44.77 4.80
C VAL A 531 24.01 -44.69 4.18
N VAL A 532 23.07 -45.46 4.72
CA VAL A 532 21.65 -45.40 4.39
C VAL A 532 20.95 -44.59 5.47
N ASP A 533 20.12 -43.63 5.06
CA ASP A 533 19.29 -42.81 5.96
C ASP A 533 17.82 -42.97 5.55
N VAL A 534 16.98 -43.37 6.50
CA VAL A 534 15.53 -43.49 6.31
C VAL A 534 14.86 -42.65 7.39
N ALA A 535 14.04 -41.68 6.98
CA ALA A 535 13.36 -40.77 7.89
C ALA A 535 11.86 -40.63 7.56
N PHE A 536 11.05 -40.54 8.61
CA PHE A 536 9.68 -40.03 8.62
C PHE A 536 9.74 -38.56 9.04
N VAL A 537 9.09 -37.68 8.27
CA VAL A 537 9.18 -36.21 8.43
C VAL A 537 7.81 -35.58 8.36
#